data_AF-A0A9X0X7V4-F1
#
_entry.id   AF-A0A9X0X7V4-F1
#
_cell.length_a   1.000
_cell.length_b   1.000
_cell.length_c   1.000
_cell.angle_alpha   90.00
_cell.angle_beta   90.00
_cell.angle_gamma   90.00
#
_symmetry.space_group_name_H-M   'P 1'
#
loop_
_entity.id
_entity.type
_entity.pdbx_description
1 polymer ?
#
loop_
_entity_poly.entity_id
_entity_poly.type
_entity_poly.pdbx_seq_one_letter_code
_entity_poly.pdbx_strand_id
1 'polypeptide(L)' 'MRNAPSCLGRWGLFWHRLHTRKVLLELTPEQLRDVGLSQEQALEEGLKPFWRI' A
#
# COMPACT_ATOMS: atom_id res chain seq x y z
N MET A 1 -13.86 0.64 -8.45
CA MET A 1 -13.21 -0.45 -9.21
C MET A 1 -11.73 -0.42 -8.88
N ARG A 2 -11.19 -1.43 -8.17
CA ARG A 2 -9.75 -1.51 -7.83
C ARG A 2 -9.04 -2.23 -8.98
N ASN A 3 -8.15 -1.54 -9.68
CA ASN A 3 -7.32 -2.07 -10.76
C ASN A 3 -6.36 -3.12 -10.19
N ALA A 4 -6.85 -4.35 -10.04
CA ALA A 4 -6.00 -5.49 -9.76
C ALA A 4 -5.42 -5.96 -11.11
N PRO A 5 -4.09 -6.09 -11.24
CA PRO A 5 -3.49 -6.61 -12.47
C PRO A 5 -4.08 -8.00 -12.77
N SER A 6 -4.77 -8.11 -13.90
CA SER A 6 -5.55 -9.28 -14.33
C SER A 6 -4.70 -10.51 -14.62
N CYS A 7 -3.37 -10.35 -14.69
CA CYS A 7 -2.40 -11.42 -14.92
C CYS A 7 -1.93 -12.14 -13.65
N LEU A 8 -2.29 -11.67 -12.45
CA LEU A 8 -1.83 -12.28 -11.21
C LEU A 8 -2.90 -13.23 -10.64
N GLY A 9 -2.53 -14.49 -10.39
CA GLY A 9 -3.35 -15.43 -9.62
C GLY A 9 -3.60 -14.93 -8.19
N ARG A 10 -4.49 -15.59 -7.43
CA ARG A 10 -4.87 -15.17 -6.06
C ARG A 10 -3.66 -14.87 -5.14
N TRP A 11 -2.61 -15.66 -5.25
CA TRP A 11 -1.36 -15.44 -4.50
C TRP A 11 -0.54 -14.27 -5.02
N GLY A 12 -0.47 -14.07 -6.34
CA GLY A 12 0.17 -12.89 -6.93
C GLY A 12 -0.54 -11.59 -6.53
N LEU A 13 -1.86 -11.58 -6.46
CA LEU A 13 -2.64 -10.44 -5.97
C LEU A 13 -2.40 -10.18 -4.48
N PHE A 14 -2.26 -11.24 -3.68
CA PHE A 14 -1.92 -11.14 -2.27
C PHE A 14 -0.54 -10.48 -2.09
N TRP A 15 0.48 -10.97 -2.77
CA TRP A 15 1.83 -10.38 -2.76
C TRP A 15 1.85 -8.95 -3.29
N HIS A 16 1.11 -8.66 -4.36
CA HIS A 16 1.01 -7.33 -4.93
C HIS A 16 0.39 -6.33 -3.94
N ARG A 17 -0.70 -6.71 -3.24
CA ARG A 17 -1.34 -5.89 -2.20
C ARG A 17 -0.46 -5.68 -0.98
N LEU A 18 0.26 -6.72 -0.56
CA LEU A 18 1.23 -6.62 0.53
C LEU A 18 2.36 -5.65 0.16
N HIS A 19 2.90 -5.77 -1.05
CA HIS A 19 4.01 -4.94 -1.53
C HIS A 19 3.60 -3.48 -1.70
N THR A 20 2.47 -3.20 -2.34
CA THR A 20 1.95 -1.83 -2.49
C THR A 20 1.64 -1.15 -1.16
N ARG A 21 1.21 -1.88 -0.13
CA ARG A 21 1.08 -1.29 1.23
C ARG A 21 2.42 -1.04 1.90
N LYS A 22 3.41 -1.93 1.74
CA LYS A 22 4.75 -1.72 2.29
C LYS A 22 5.48 -0.56 1.65
N VAL A 23 5.20 -0.25 0.37
CA VAL A 23 5.75 0.95 -0.29
C VAL A 23 5.44 2.22 0.50
N LEU A 24 4.26 2.33 1.14
CA LEU A 24 3.93 3.49 1.98
C LEU A 24 4.90 3.66 3.18
N LEU A 25 5.49 2.57 3.67
CA LEU A 25 6.49 2.59 4.75
C LEU A 25 7.91 2.87 4.23
N GLU A 26 8.16 2.66 2.94
CA GLU A 26 9.46 2.89 2.29
C GLU A 26 9.56 4.31 1.67
N LEU A 27 8.43 4.97 1.44
CA LEU A 27 8.39 6.35 0.93
C LEU A 27 8.89 7.35 1.97
N THR A 28 9.65 8.35 1.50
CA THR A 28 10.12 9.42 2.38
C THR A 28 8.97 10.38 2.73
N PRO A 29 9.06 11.14 3.85
CA PRO A 29 8.02 12.09 4.25
C PRO A 29 7.71 13.17 3.20
N GLU A 30 8.64 13.47 2.31
CA GLU A 30 8.48 14.38 1.17
C GLU A 30 7.61 13.74 0.09
N GLN A 31 7.89 12.48 -0.26
CA GLN A 31 7.09 11.74 -1.24
C GLN A 31 5.66 11.48 -0.74
N LEU A 32 5.48 11.24 0.56
CA LEU A 32 4.16 11.12 1.16
C LEU A 32 3.37 12.43 1.03
N ARG A 33 4.02 13.58 1.24
CA ARG A 33 3.41 14.91 1.05
C ARG A 33 3.01 15.16 -0.40
N ASP A 34 3.78 14.70 -1.37
CA ASP A 34 3.43 14.81 -2.79
C ASP A 34 2.14 14.06 -3.15
N VAL A 35 1.83 12.96 -2.44
CA VAL A 35 0.55 12.22 -2.59
C VAL A 35 -0.56 12.73 -1.65
N GLY A 36 -0.30 13.77 -0.86
CA GLY A 36 -1.24 14.32 0.11
C GLY A 36 -1.44 13.46 1.36
N LEU A 37 -0.52 12.55 1.66
CA LEU A 37 -0.53 11.72 2.86
C LEU A 37 0.41 12.30 3.92
N SER A 38 -0.04 12.32 5.19
CA SER A 38 0.85 12.61 6.30
C SER A 38 1.64 11.36 6.72
N GLN A 39 2.81 11.57 7.33
CA GLN A 39 3.67 10.46 7.78
C GLN A 39 2.96 9.55 8.79
N GLU A 40 2.18 10.12 9.70
CA GLU A 40 1.37 9.36 10.67
C GLU A 40 0.33 8.49 9.96
N GLN A 41 -0.31 9.03 8.92
CA GLN A 41 -1.33 8.31 8.15
C GLN A 41 -0.71 7.17 7.32
N ALA A 42 0.50 7.37 6.78
CA ALA A 42 1.26 6.33 6.10
C ALA A 42 1.69 5.21 7.05
N LEU A 43 2.09 5.54 8.29
CA LEU A 43 2.41 4.57 9.34
C LEU A 43 1.15 3.79 9.76
N GLU A 44 0.03 4.48 9.98
CA GLU A 44 -1.23 3.84 10.36
C GLU A 44 -1.73 2.88 9.27
N GLU A 45 -1.70 3.30 8.00
CA GLU A 45 -2.11 2.47 6.86
C GLU A 45 -1.11 1.36 6.53
N GLY A 46 0.19 1.60 6.69
CA GLY A 46 1.25 0.62 6.47
C GLY A 46 1.32 -0.47 7.55
N LEU A 47 0.97 -0.13 8.80
CA LEU A 47 0.87 -1.08 9.91
C LEU A 47 -0.45 -1.86 9.91
N LYS A 48 -1.50 -1.36 9.25
CA LYS A 48 -2.76 -2.09 9.11
C LYS A 48 -2.55 -3.36 8.27
N PRO A 49 -3.01 -4.53 8.74
CA PRO A 49 -2.98 -5.74 7.93
C PRO A 49 -3.79 -5.57 6.64
N PHE A 50 -3.19 -5.91 5.48
CA PHE A 50 -3.81 -5.71 4.14
C PHE A 50 -5.12 -6.48 3.92
N TRP A 51 -5.43 -7.44 4.79
CA TRP A 51 -6.67 -8.22 4.77
C TRP A 51 -7.81 -7.62 5.58
N ARG A 52 -7.56 -6.56 6.38
CA ARG A 52 -8.61 -5.74 6.98
C ARG A 52 -8.87 -4.53 6.08
N ILE A 53 -10.06 -4.51 5.50
CA ILE A 53 -10.67 -3.36 4.80
C ILE A 53 -11.44 -2.55 5.83
#